data_AF-A0A9L0K1J7-F1
#
_entry.id   AF-A0A9L0K1J7-F1
#
_cell.length_a   1.000
_cell.length_b   1.000
_cell.length_c   1.000
_cell.angle_alpha   90.00
_cell.angle_beta   90.00
_cell.angle_gamma   90.00
#
_symmetry.space_group_name_H-M   'P 1'
#
loop_
_entity.id
_entity.type
_entity.pdbx_description
1 polymer ?
#
loop_
_entity_poly.entity_id
_entity_poly.type
_entity_poly.pdbx_seq_one_letter_code
_entity_poly.pdbx_strand_id
1 'polypeptide(L)'
;MVSHIGSTRFALFLLCCLGTLMLSHTGPIYQLQPKEIQAIIVELQNLSKKLLDDYLNKEKGVQKFDSDLPSCFTSDSQAPGNINSSAILPYFKAISPSLNNDKSLYIIEQLDKLNFQNAPETEVSMPTDNFERKRFILTILRWFSNCLEHRAQ
;
A
#
# COMPACT_ATOMS: atom_id res chain seq x y z
N MET A 1 61.78 13.54 48.75
CA MET A 1 60.61 12.98 49.45
C MET A 1 59.36 13.51 48.75
N VAL A 2 58.51 12.60 48.23
CA VAL A 2 57.02 12.66 48.19
C VAL A 2 56.41 13.86 47.41
N SER A 3 55.59 13.73 46.35
CA SER A 3 54.37 12.92 46.19
C SER A 3 54.00 12.57 44.74
N HIS A 4 53.29 11.46 44.59
CA HIS A 4 52.57 10.95 43.42
C HIS A 4 51.30 11.74 43.06
N ILE A 5 50.61 11.26 42.00
CA ILE A 5 49.20 11.46 41.58
C ILE A 5 49.10 12.43 40.39
N GLY A 6 48.64 12.09 39.20
CA GLY A 6 47.99 10.90 38.65
C GLY A 6 47.15 11.38 37.47
N SER A 7 47.46 10.96 36.24
CA SER A 7 46.65 11.36 35.07
C SER A 7 46.65 10.27 34.00
N THR A 8 46.13 9.10 34.35
CA THR A 8 45.85 8.00 33.40
C THR A 8 44.36 7.65 33.36
N ARG A 9 43.47 8.51 33.89
CA ARG A 9 42.01 8.28 33.87
C ARG A 9 41.27 8.90 32.68
N PHE A 10 41.87 9.83 31.94
CA PHE A 10 41.16 10.52 30.85
C PHE A 10 41.33 9.87 29.46
N ALA A 11 42.33 8.99 29.28
CA ALA A 11 42.51 8.31 27.98
C ALA A 11 41.52 7.16 27.75
N LEU A 12 41.03 6.51 28.82
CA LEU A 12 40.08 5.40 28.71
C LEU A 12 38.63 5.85 28.51
N PHE A 13 38.29 7.10 28.84
CA PHE A 13 36.93 7.62 28.65
C PHE A 13 36.60 7.94 27.18
N LEU A 14 37.61 8.17 26.33
CA LEU A 14 37.39 8.52 24.92
C LEU A 14 37.25 7.30 23.99
N LEU A 15 37.60 6.09 24.45
CA LEU A 15 37.43 4.87 23.65
C LEU A 15 36.03 4.23 23.81
N CYS A 16 35.24 4.63 24.80
CA CYS A 16 33.88 4.11 24.98
C CYS A 16 32.86 4.76 24.04
N CYS A 17 33.19 5.92 23.44
CA CYS A 17 32.26 6.67 22.59
C CYS A 17 32.31 6.30 21.09
N LEU A 18 33.18 5.38 20.66
CA LEU A 18 33.26 4.95 19.26
C LEU A 18 32.55 3.61 18.99
N GLY A 19 31.91 2.99 20.00
CA GLY A 19 31.36 1.64 19.91
C GLY A 19 29.88 1.51 19.54
N THR A 20 29.12 2.60 19.39
CA THR A 20 27.63 2.51 19.31
C THR A 20 26.97 3.31 18.19
N LEU A 21 27.71 3.76 17.17
CA LEU A 21 27.11 4.47 16.01
C LEU A 21 26.90 3.58 14.77
N MET A 22 26.89 2.26 14.92
CA MET A 22 26.50 1.32 13.85
C MET A 22 25.49 0.28 14.34
N LEU A 23 24.54 0.70 15.17
CA LEU A 23 23.31 -0.06 15.34
C LEU A 23 22.14 0.80 14.89
N SER A 24 22.12 1.09 13.59
CA SER A 24 20.86 1.36 12.93
C SER A 24 20.02 0.11 13.15
N HIS A 25 19.11 0.16 14.11
CA HIS A 25 17.98 -0.73 14.14
C HIS A 25 17.23 -0.48 12.84
N THR A 26 17.61 -1.20 11.77
CA THR A 26 16.61 -1.71 10.86
C THR A 26 15.68 -2.52 11.76
N GLY A 27 14.63 -1.85 12.27
CA GLY A 27 13.51 -2.52 12.89
C GLY A 27 13.04 -3.64 11.95
N PRO A 28 12.39 -4.68 12.47
CA PRO A 28 11.95 -5.78 11.62
C PRO A 28 11.06 -5.20 10.54
N ILE A 29 11.60 -5.06 9.32
CA ILE A 29 10.78 -4.86 8.13
C ILE A 29 10.05 -6.18 8.04
N TYR A 30 8.77 -6.17 8.41
CA TYR A 30 7.90 -7.34 8.32
C TYR A 30 7.76 -7.65 6.83
N GLN A 31 8.72 -8.42 6.31
CA GLN A 31 8.84 -8.69 4.90
C GLN A 31 8.04 -9.95 4.62
N LEU A 32 6.84 -9.77 4.07
CA LEU A 32 5.99 -10.87 3.63
C LEU A 32 6.78 -11.81 2.73
N GLN A 33 6.62 -13.11 2.93
CA GLN A 33 7.23 -14.09 2.06
C GLN A 33 6.57 -14.03 0.67
N PRO A 34 7.29 -14.34 -0.42
CA PRO A 34 6.72 -14.33 -1.78
C PRO A 34 5.43 -15.16 -1.91
N LYS A 35 5.33 -16.28 -1.18
CA LYS A 35 4.11 -17.11 -1.15
C LYS A 35 2.93 -16.39 -0.52
N GLU A 36 3.16 -15.63 0.54
CA GLU A 36 2.11 -14.84 1.20
C GLU A 36 1.65 -13.70 0.30
N ILE A 37 2.59 -13.00 -0.35
CA ILE A 37 2.28 -11.98 -1.36
C ILE A 37 1.41 -12.56 -2.48
N GLN A 38 1.78 -13.73 -3.01
CA GLN A 38 1.00 -14.39 -4.06
C GLN A 38 -0.40 -14.78 -3.59
N ALA A 39 -0.52 -15.31 -2.37
CA ALA A 39 -1.82 -15.66 -1.79
C ALA A 39 -2.74 -14.42 -1.68
N ILE A 40 -2.17 -13.30 -1.22
CA ILE A 40 -2.88 -12.02 -1.14
C ILE A 40 -3.31 -11.55 -2.54
N ILE A 41 -2.44 -11.62 -3.54
CA ILE A 41 -2.77 -11.23 -4.93
C ILE A 41 -3.93 -12.05 -5.49
N VAL A 42 -3.92 -13.38 -5.28
CA VAL A 42 -4.99 -14.28 -5.73
C VAL A 42 -6.31 -13.95 -5.04
N GLU A 43 -6.27 -13.67 -3.73
CA GLU A 43 -7.45 -13.28 -2.98
C GLU A 43 -8.02 -11.94 -3.46
N LEU A 44 -7.17 -10.93 -3.64
CA LEU A 44 -7.54 -9.63 -4.19
C LEU A 44 -8.15 -9.77 -5.59
N GLN A 45 -7.63 -10.66 -6.44
CA GLN A 45 -8.18 -10.91 -7.78
C GLN A 45 -9.60 -11.48 -7.73
N ASN A 46 -9.88 -12.40 -6.80
CA ASN A 46 -11.23 -12.95 -6.64
C ASN A 46 -12.20 -11.90 -6.08
N LEU A 47 -11.74 -11.13 -5.09
CA LEU A 47 -12.54 -10.07 -4.48
C LEU A 47 -12.82 -8.93 -5.45
N SER A 48 -11.84 -8.54 -6.28
CA SER A 48 -11.99 -7.46 -7.26
C SER A 48 -13.08 -7.80 -8.26
N LYS A 49 -13.07 -9.01 -8.82
CA LYS A 49 -14.07 -9.50 -9.78
C LYS A 49 -15.46 -9.49 -9.15
N LYS A 50 -15.59 -10.10 -7.96
CA LYS A 50 -16.87 -10.18 -7.25
C LYS A 50 -17.42 -8.80 -6.90
N LEU A 51 -16.58 -7.90 -6.41
CA LEU A 51 -16.98 -6.54 -6.04
C LEU A 51 -17.41 -5.72 -7.26
N LEU A 52 -16.69 -5.84 -8.38
CA LEU A 52 -17.05 -5.20 -9.64
C LEU A 52 -18.40 -5.72 -10.16
N ASP A 53 -18.60 -7.04 -10.16
CA ASP A 53 -19.86 -7.65 -10.61
C ASP A 53 -21.05 -7.25 -9.72
N ASP A 54 -20.88 -7.29 -8.40
CA ASP A 54 -21.90 -6.83 -7.45
C ASP A 54 -22.29 -5.37 -7.71
N TYR A 55 -21.30 -4.52 -7.97
CA TYR A 55 -21.53 -3.10 -8.25
C TYR A 55 -22.26 -2.89 -9.58
N LEU A 56 -21.84 -3.58 -10.66
CA LEU A 56 -22.51 -3.53 -11.96
C LEU A 56 -23.97 -4.00 -11.90
N ASN A 57 -24.25 -5.02 -11.08
CA ASN A 57 -25.60 -5.53 -10.86
C ASN A 57 -26.48 -4.55 -10.09
N LYS A 58 -25.91 -3.83 -9.12
CA LYS A 58 -26.60 -2.82 -8.30
C LYS A 58 -26.85 -1.52 -9.09
N GLU A 59 -25.84 -1.03 -9.80
CA GLU A 59 -25.85 0.28 -10.47
C GLU A 59 -26.05 0.15 -11.98
N LYS A 60 -27.17 -0.48 -12.37
CA LYS A 60 -27.53 -0.69 -13.77
C LYS A 60 -27.61 0.63 -14.53
N GLY A 61 -27.01 0.66 -15.72
CA GLY A 61 -27.06 1.81 -16.62
C GLY A 61 -25.99 2.89 -16.35
N VAL A 62 -25.18 2.75 -15.30
CA VAL A 62 -24.00 3.60 -15.11
C VAL A 62 -22.96 3.24 -16.15
N GLN A 63 -22.67 4.19 -17.04
CA GLN A 63 -21.61 4.03 -18.03
C GLN A 63 -20.26 4.34 -17.40
N LYS A 64 -19.21 3.66 -17.87
CA LYS A 64 -17.84 3.97 -17.45
C LYS A 64 -17.49 5.43 -17.75
N PHE A 65 -16.51 5.95 -17.05
CA PHE A 65 -15.76 7.09 -17.54
C PHE A 65 -14.83 6.59 -18.68
N ASP A 66 -14.77 7.30 -19.80
CA ASP A 66 -13.65 7.12 -20.74
C ASP A 66 -12.50 7.92 -20.18
N SER A 67 -11.73 7.29 -19.29
CA SER A 67 -10.53 7.86 -18.69
C SER A 67 -9.44 6.82 -18.65
N ASP A 68 -8.25 7.23 -19.09
CA ASP A 68 -7.05 6.42 -19.00
C ASP A 68 -6.34 6.71 -17.68
N LEU A 69 -6.27 5.71 -16.80
CA LEU A 69 -5.04 5.48 -16.03
C LEU A 69 -5.00 4.03 -15.54
N PRO A 70 -4.26 3.13 -16.20
CA PRO A 70 -3.48 2.18 -15.40
C PRO A 70 -2.17 1.72 -16.07
N SER A 71 -1.02 2.06 -15.48
CA SER A 71 0.10 1.12 -15.28
C SER A 71 0.13 0.78 -13.78
N CYS A 72 -0.97 0.18 -13.31
CA CYS A 72 -1.34 -0.02 -11.91
C CYS A 72 -1.10 1.17 -10.98
N PHE A 73 -1.54 2.36 -11.44
CA PHE A 73 -1.64 3.66 -10.75
C PHE A 73 -0.33 4.38 -10.36
N THR A 74 0.82 3.93 -10.90
CA THR A 74 2.22 4.46 -10.99
C THR A 74 2.69 5.68 -10.16
N SER A 75 3.89 5.65 -9.53
CA SER A 75 5.19 5.81 -10.23
C SER A 75 6.17 4.64 -10.00
N ASP A 76 6.63 4.07 -11.12
CA ASP A 76 7.71 3.09 -11.32
C ASP A 76 7.67 1.79 -10.51
N SER A 77 6.88 0.84 -11.04
CA SER A 77 6.72 -0.52 -10.54
C SER A 77 8.07 -1.22 -10.35
N GLN A 78 8.43 -1.48 -9.09
CA GLN A 78 9.36 -2.54 -8.75
C GLN A 78 8.82 -3.89 -9.25
N ALA A 79 9.73 -4.68 -9.82
CA ALA A 79 9.66 -6.08 -10.23
C ALA A 79 8.35 -6.56 -10.91
N PRO A 80 8.42 -7.19 -12.10
CA PRO A 80 7.25 -7.76 -12.75
C PRO A 80 6.52 -8.73 -11.81
N GLY A 81 5.25 -8.43 -11.51
CA GLY A 81 4.39 -9.21 -10.61
C GLY A 81 3.83 -8.43 -9.41
N ASN A 82 4.46 -7.34 -8.96
CA ASN A 82 4.03 -6.65 -7.72
C ASN A 82 3.04 -5.50 -7.96
N ILE A 83 1.91 -5.51 -7.26
CA ILE A 83 0.90 -4.44 -7.27
C ILE A 83 1.44 -3.21 -6.54
N ASN A 84 1.26 -2.02 -7.12
CA ASN A 84 1.60 -0.78 -6.44
C ASN A 84 0.50 -0.44 -5.43
N SER A 85 0.59 -1.04 -4.25
CA SER A 85 -0.42 -0.89 -3.21
C SER A 85 -0.57 0.55 -2.74
N SER A 86 0.55 1.29 -2.59
CA SER A 86 0.53 2.69 -2.18
C SER A 86 -0.20 3.60 -3.17
N ALA A 87 -0.19 3.26 -4.46
CA ALA A 87 -0.96 3.97 -5.48
C ALA A 87 -2.47 3.63 -5.46
N ILE A 88 -2.83 2.40 -5.08
CA ILE A 88 -4.22 1.90 -5.15
C ILE A 88 -5.00 2.22 -3.87
N LEU A 89 -4.35 2.08 -2.71
CA LEU A 89 -4.95 2.20 -1.39
C LEU A 89 -5.76 3.50 -1.19
N PRO A 90 -5.29 4.69 -1.60
CA PRO A 90 -6.04 5.92 -1.36
C PRO A 90 -7.37 5.99 -2.13
N TYR A 91 -7.43 5.40 -3.34
CA TYR A 91 -8.67 5.31 -4.09
C TYR A 91 -9.68 4.40 -3.38
N PHE A 92 -9.24 3.26 -2.84
CA PHE A 92 -10.10 2.36 -2.09
C PHE A 92 -10.61 2.99 -0.79
N LYS A 93 -9.75 3.70 -0.05
CA LYS A 93 -10.15 4.49 1.12
C LYS A 93 -11.22 5.53 0.75
N ALA A 94 -11.08 6.21 -0.40
CA ALA A 94 -12.05 7.21 -0.86
C ALA A 94 -13.42 6.61 -1.25
N ILE A 95 -13.44 5.46 -1.95
CA ILE A 95 -14.70 4.86 -2.43
C ILE A 95 -15.40 3.97 -1.41
N SER A 96 -14.69 3.40 -0.44
CA SER A 96 -15.24 2.42 0.52
C SER A 96 -16.48 2.90 1.27
N PRO A 97 -16.54 4.15 1.81
CA PRO A 97 -17.75 4.65 2.46
C PRO A 97 -18.99 4.66 1.56
N SER A 98 -18.80 4.82 0.24
CA SER A 98 -19.91 4.81 -0.73
C SER A 98 -20.31 3.39 -1.16
N LEU A 99 -19.39 2.43 -1.07
CA LEU A 99 -19.68 1.01 -1.32
C LEU A 99 -20.46 0.39 -0.15
N ASN A 100 -20.17 0.83 1.08
CA ASN A 100 -20.77 0.34 2.32
C ASN A 100 -20.82 -1.19 2.38
N ASN A 101 -19.66 -1.83 2.13
CA ASN A 101 -19.54 -3.29 2.16
C ASN A 101 -18.22 -3.75 2.78
N ASP A 102 -18.27 -4.90 3.46
CA ASP A 102 -17.12 -5.48 4.17
C ASP A 102 -16.00 -5.89 3.21
N LYS A 103 -16.34 -6.24 1.96
CA LYS A 103 -15.36 -6.60 0.93
C LYS A 103 -14.41 -5.44 0.64
N SER A 104 -14.91 -4.21 0.56
CA SER A 104 -14.07 -3.03 0.31
C SER A 104 -13.11 -2.76 1.46
N LEU A 105 -13.55 -2.94 2.71
CA LEU A 105 -12.72 -2.81 3.90
C LEU A 105 -11.64 -3.89 3.94
N TYR A 106 -11.99 -5.12 3.59
CA TYR A 106 -11.05 -6.22 3.53
C TYR A 106 -10.02 -6.04 2.39
N ILE A 107 -10.43 -5.48 1.24
CA ILE A 107 -9.47 -5.10 0.19
C ILE A 107 -8.49 -4.03 0.68
N ILE A 108 -8.94 -3.05 1.48
CA ILE A 108 -8.06 -2.04 2.10
C ILE A 108 -7.02 -2.72 3.01
N GLU A 109 -7.45 -3.63 3.89
CA GLU A 109 -6.54 -4.41 4.74
C GLU A 109 -5.54 -5.24 3.91
N GLN A 110 -6.05 -5.83 2.83
CA GLN A 110 -5.36 -6.33 1.63
C GLN A 110 -4.13 -5.54 1.23
N LEU A 111 -4.44 -4.33 0.81
CA LEU A 111 -3.50 -3.40 0.24
C LEU A 111 -2.53 -2.89 1.31
N ASP A 112 -2.98 -2.62 2.53
CA ASP A 112 -2.11 -2.20 3.63
C ASP A 112 -1.00 -3.21 3.92
N LYS A 113 -1.28 -4.52 3.89
CA LYS A 113 -0.27 -5.58 4.04
C LYS A 113 0.81 -5.52 2.96
N LEU A 114 0.42 -5.16 1.74
CA LEU A 114 1.33 -5.04 0.59
C LEU A 114 2.02 -3.67 0.50
N ASN A 115 1.69 -2.74 1.38
CA ASN A 115 2.26 -1.40 1.36
C ASN A 115 3.58 -1.34 2.16
N PHE A 116 4.69 -1.67 1.49
CA PHE A 116 6.03 -1.69 2.11
C PHE A 116 6.71 -0.33 2.18
N GLN A 117 6.16 0.68 1.51
CA GLN A 117 6.72 2.03 1.47
C GLN A 117 5.84 2.92 2.36
N ASN A 118 6.44 3.55 3.37
CA ASN A 118 5.81 4.65 4.11
C ASN A 118 5.78 5.93 3.24
N ALA A 119 5.31 5.79 2.00
CA ALA A 119 5.10 6.91 1.11
C ALA A 119 3.92 7.75 1.64
N PRO A 120 4.01 9.09 1.57
CA PRO A 120 2.87 9.93 1.92
C PRO A 120 1.67 9.55 1.05
N GLU A 121 0.52 9.31 1.70
CA GLU A 121 -0.70 8.93 1.01
C GLU A 121 -1.20 10.12 0.17
N THR A 122 -1.47 9.87 -1.11
CA THR A 122 -2.13 10.86 -1.97
C THR A 122 -3.60 10.97 -1.56
N GLU A 123 -4.08 12.18 -1.25
CA GLU A 123 -5.51 12.38 -1.02
C GLU A 123 -6.30 12.28 -2.34
N VAL A 124 -7.30 11.41 -2.37
CA VAL A 124 -8.20 11.24 -3.52
C VAL A 124 -9.56 11.85 -3.17
N SER A 125 -9.94 12.91 -3.90
CA SER A 125 -11.25 13.55 -3.73
C SER A 125 -12.36 12.83 -4.49
N MET A 126 -13.51 12.63 -3.85
CA MET A 126 -14.69 12.07 -4.48
C MET A 126 -15.51 13.14 -5.21
N PRO A 127 -16.12 12.82 -6.37
CA PRO A 127 -17.12 13.70 -6.98
C PRO A 127 -18.30 13.98 -6.03
N THR A 128 -18.78 15.22 -6.07
CA THR A 128 -19.94 15.69 -5.29
C THR A 128 -21.26 15.22 -5.89
N ASP A 129 -21.38 15.26 -7.22
CA ASP A 129 -22.54 14.75 -7.95
C ASP A 129 -22.68 13.23 -7.79
N ASN A 130 -23.91 12.76 -7.60
CA ASN A 130 -24.20 11.35 -7.33
C ASN A 130 -23.93 10.47 -8.56
N PHE A 131 -24.26 10.94 -9.76
CA PHE A 131 -24.03 10.17 -10.98
C PHE A 131 -22.53 10.07 -11.28
N GLU A 132 -21.80 11.18 -11.19
CA GLU A 132 -20.35 11.19 -11.36
C GLU A 132 -19.64 10.38 -10.29
N ARG A 133 -20.13 10.39 -9.04
CA ARG A 133 -19.63 9.51 -7.98
C ARG A 133 -19.77 8.04 -8.36
N LYS A 134 -20.93 7.64 -8.88
CA LYS A 134 -21.15 6.25 -9.30
C LYS A 134 -20.24 5.84 -10.45
N ARG A 135 -20.02 6.73 -11.41
CA ARG A 135 -19.09 6.52 -12.53
C ARG A 135 -17.66 6.39 -12.04
N PHE A 136 -17.24 7.27 -11.12
CA PHE A 136 -15.92 7.23 -10.51
C PHE A 136 -15.67 5.90 -9.80
N ILE A 137 -16.59 5.45 -8.94
CA ILE A 137 -16.49 4.15 -8.27
C ILE A 137 -16.35 3.01 -9.29
N LEU A 138 -17.20 2.99 -10.32
CA LEU A 138 -17.13 1.98 -11.37
C LEU A 138 -15.77 1.97 -12.07
N THR A 139 -15.22 3.14 -12.38
CA THR A 139 -13.91 3.29 -13.01
C THR A 139 -12.81 2.71 -12.12
N ILE A 140 -12.77 3.04 -10.81
CA ILE A 140 -11.78 2.48 -9.88
C ILE A 140 -11.88 0.96 -9.79
N LEU A 141 -13.10 0.41 -9.66
CA LEU A 141 -13.30 -1.05 -9.55
C LEU A 141 -12.82 -1.79 -10.81
N ARG A 142 -13.10 -1.24 -11.99
CA ARG A 142 -12.63 -1.80 -13.27
C ARG A 142 -11.12 -1.75 -13.38
N TRP A 143 -10.55 -0.58 -13.11
CA TRP A 143 -9.12 -0.39 -13.12
C TRP A 143 -8.39 -1.36 -12.18
N PHE A 144 -8.90 -1.55 -10.96
CA PHE A 144 -8.35 -2.51 -10.01
C PHE A 144 -8.44 -3.95 -10.52
N SER A 145 -9.60 -4.36 -11.05
CA SER A 145 -9.78 -5.70 -11.62
C SER A 145 -8.82 -5.96 -12.79
N ASN A 146 -8.66 -4.99 -13.70
CA ASN A 146 -7.75 -5.10 -14.83
C ASN A 146 -6.29 -5.22 -14.39
N CYS A 147 -5.90 -4.53 -13.30
CA CYS A 147 -4.54 -4.62 -12.76
C CYS A 147 -4.19 -6.03 -12.26
N LEU A 148 -5.18 -6.79 -11.78
CA LEU A 148 -5.00 -8.10 -11.19
C LEU A 148 -5.17 -9.25 -12.19
N GLU A 149 -5.72 -8.99 -13.38
CA GLU A 149 -6.10 -10.03 -14.35
C GLU A 149 -4.94 -10.93 -14.77
N HIS A 150 -3.71 -10.39 -14.84
CA HIS A 150 -2.52 -11.09 -15.34
C HIS A 150 -1.43 -11.35 -14.28
N ARG A 151 -1.72 -11.14 -12.98
CA ARG A 151 -0.69 -11.19 -11.91
C ARG A 151 -0.73 -12.45 -11.05
N ALA A 152 -1.71 -13.33 -11.27
CA ALA A 152 -1.91 -14.54 -10.50
C ALA A 152 -1.25 -15.80 -11.13
N GLN A 153 -0.43 -15.65 -12.17
CA GLN A 153 0.22 -16.75 -12.90
C GLN A 153 1.59 -17.09 -12.32
#